data_AF-A0A9P6TY61-F1
#
_entry.id   AF-A0A9P6TY61-F1
#
_cell.length_a   1.000
_cell.length_b   1.000
_cell.length_c   1.000
_cell.angle_alpha   90.00
_cell.angle_beta   90.00
_cell.angle_gamma   90.00
#
_symmetry.space_group_name_H-M   'P 1'
#
loop_
_entity.id
_entity.type
_entity.pdbx_description
1 polymer ?
#
loop_
_entity_poly.entity_id
_entity_poly.type
_entity_poly.pdbx_seq_one_letter_code
_entity_poly.pdbx_strand_id
1 'polypeptide(L)'
;MDEASKKRKERLEQLRKRKLESTANGDKDVSLSFRNYTPINNDLKAKDSKITTPADIGDTIEKQMEGIVENTIKEEEEKRSKDVDIFALTPMKPNWDLKRDIEPKLLKLEKKTRAAIIELIRRERPHDLSLA
;
A
#
# COMPACT_ATOMS: atom_id res chain seq x y z
N MET A 1 21.03 -33.53 -0.65
CA MET A 1 21.91 -32.52 0.00
C MET A 1 22.27 -31.38 -0.94
N ASP A 2 22.43 -31.65 -2.24
CA ASP A 2 22.90 -30.65 -3.23
C ASP A 2 21.89 -29.55 -3.56
N GLU A 3 20.59 -29.81 -3.47
CA GLU A 3 19.55 -28.82 -3.77
C GLU A 3 19.48 -27.68 -2.75
N ALA A 4 19.70 -27.97 -1.46
CA ALA A 4 19.73 -26.96 -0.41
C ALA A 4 20.95 -26.03 -0.55
N SER A 5 22.07 -26.58 -1.02
CA SER A 5 23.30 -25.82 -1.29
C SER A 5 23.11 -24.85 -2.47
N LYS A 6 22.47 -25.31 -3.55
CA LYS A 6 22.14 -24.47 -4.72
C LYS A 6 21.21 -23.30 -4.36
N LYS A 7 20.13 -23.56 -3.60
CA LYS A 7 19.21 -22.51 -3.13
C LYS A 7 19.89 -21.46 -2.24
N ARG A 8 20.83 -21.88 -1.38
CA ARG A 8 21.63 -20.96 -0.56
C ARG A 8 22.54 -20.08 -1.42
N LYS A 9 23.18 -20.67 -2.43
CA LYS A 9 24.05 -19.95 -3.36
C LYS A 9 23.27 -18.88 -4.14
N GLU A 10 22.12 -19.24 -4.70
CA GLU A 10 21.23 -18.31 -5.41
C GLU A 10 20.77 -17.14 -4.53
N ARG A 11 20.39 -17.43 -3.27
CA ARG A 11 19.99 -16.39 -2.31
C ARG A 11 21.14 -15.43 -1.99
N LEU A 12 22.36 -15.95 -1.85
CA LEU A 12 23.55 -15.13 -1.62
C LEU A 12 23.90 -14.27 -2.83
N GLU A 13 23.73 -14.79 -4.05
CA GLU A 13 23.93 -14.05 -5.29
C GLU A 13 22.91 -12.91 -5.44
N GLN A 14 21.63 -13.14 -5.12
CA GLN A 14 20.60 -12.10 -5.09
C GLN A 14 20.91 -10.99 -4.07
N LEU A 15 21.39 -11.35 -2.88
CA LEU A 15 21.81 -10.38 -1.87
C LEU A 15 23.01 -9.56 -2.32
N ARG A 16 23.98 -10.17 -3.02
CA ARG A 16 25.13 -9.46 -3.60
C ARG A 16 24.71 -8.50 -4.70
N LYS A 17 23.80 -8.90 -5.60
CA LYS A 17 23.25 -8.01 -6.66
C LYS A 17 22.56 -6.79 -6.06
N ARG A 18 21.67 -6.99 -5.07
CA ARG A 18 20.98 -5.89 -4.39
C ARG A 18 21.96 -4.94 -3.68
N LYS A 19 23.01 -5.48 -3.06
CA LYS A 19 24.06 -4.65 -2.43
C LYS A 19 24.78 -3.80 -3.48
N LEU A 20 25.17 -4.39 -4.62
CA LEU A 20 25.80 -3.69 -5.73
C LEU A 20 24.90 -2.58 -6.30
N GLU A 21 23.61 -2.85 -6.49
CA GLU A 21 22.63 -1.84 -6.93
C GLU A 21 22.43 -0.73 -5.90
N SER A 22 22.48 -1.04 -4.61
CA SER A 22 22.40 -0.04 -3.54
C SER A 22 23.65 0.83 -3.46
N THR A 23 24.84 0.25 -3.68
CA THR A 23 26.10 1.01 -3.68
C THR A 23 26.27 1.82 -4.98
N ALA A 24 25.78 1.31 -6.12
CA ALA A 24 25.81 2.05 -7.38
C ALA A 24 24.87 3.26 -7.41
N ASN A 25 23.80 3.26 -6.60
CA ASN A 25 22.92 4.43 -6.44
C ASN A 25 23.44 5.45 -5.40
N GLY A 26 24.49 5.13 -4.64
CA GLY A 26 25.09 6.01 -3.62
C GLY A 26 26.03 7.08 -4.20
N ASP A 27 26.58 6.84 -5.39
CA ASP A 27 27.47 7.76 -6.12
C ASP A 27 26.76 8.37 -7.34
N LYS A 28 25.52 8.81 -7.17
CA LYS A 28 24.98 9.80 -8.12
C LYS A 28 25.68 11.11 -7.78
N ASP A 29 26.61 11.53 -8.63
CA ASP A 29 27.09 12.92 -8.64
C ASP A 29 25.85 13.83 -8.61
N VAL A 30 25.55 14.38 -7.42
CA VAL A 30 24.45 15.32 -7.26
C VAL A 30 24.94 16.60 -7.91
N SER A 31 24.53 16.84 -9.15
CA SER A 31 24.82 18.09 -9.84
C SER A 31 24.18 19.24 -9.06
N LEU A 32 25.03 20.10 -8.52
CA LEU A 32 24.62 21.13 -7.57
C LEU A 32 24.25 22.40 -8.34
N SER A 33 22.97 22.60 -8.63
CA SER A 33 22.51 23.82 -9.32
C SER A 33 22.36 25.01 -8.37
N PHE A 34 22.88 26.17 -8.77
CA PHE A 34 22.73 27.43 -8.04
C PHE A 34 21.75 28.36 -8.78
N ARG A 35 20.89 29.07 -8.03
CA ARG A 35 19.87 29.96 -8.60
C ARG A 35 20.23 31.45 -8.54
N ASN A 36 20.83 31.91 -7.43
CA ASN A 36 21.00 33.34 -7.13
C ASN A 36 22.45 33.82 -7.01
N TYR A 37 23.44 32.92 -7.05
CA TYR A 37 24.84 33.31 -6.85
C TYR A 37 25.80 32.35 -7.54
N THR A 38 27.03 32.82 -7.76
CA THR A 38 28.15 32.01 -8.20
C THR A 38 29.07 31.71 -7.02
N PRO A 39 29.38 30.43 -6.73
CA PRO A 39 30.27 30.10 -5.63
C PRO A 39 31.69 30.62 -5.90
N ILE A 40 32.33 31.15 -4.85
CA ILE A 40 33.70 31.67 -4.91
C ILE A 40 34.72 30.52 -5.01
N ASN A 41 34.40 29.35 -4.46
CA ASN A 41 35.28 28.19 -4.44
C ASN A 41 35.47 27.60 -5.85
N ASN A 42 36.71 27.39 -6.27
CA ASN A 42 37.07 26.89 -7.61
C ASN A 42 36.53 25.47 -7.87
N ASP A 43 36.47 24.61 -6.84
CA ASP A 43 35.97 23.24 -6.99
C ASP A 43 34.48 23.20 -7.35
N LEU A 44 33.69 24.12 -6.77
CA LEU A 44 32.25 24.24 -7.02
C LEU A 44 31.98 24.99 -8.33
N LYS A 45 32.81 25.99 -8.66
CA LYS A 45 32.71 26.78 -9.89
C LYS A 45 32.99 25.95 -11.15
N ALA A 46 33.90 24.99 -11.07
CA ALA A 46 34.26 24.09 -12.17
C ALA A 46 33.22 23.00 -12.45
N LYS A 47 32.52 22.53 -11.40
CA LYS A 47 31.52 21.46 -11.52
C LYS A 47 30.15 21.96 -11.98
N ASP A 48 29.65 23.08 -11.42
CA ASP A 48 28.25 23.48 -11.62
C ASP A 48 28.05 25.00 -11.63
N SER A 49 28.47 25.68 -12.71
CA SER A 49 28.27 27.13 -12.87
C SER A 49 27.13 27.52 -13.83
N LYS A 50 26.17 26.62 -14.07
CA LYS A 50 24.94 27.00 -14.77
C LYS A 50 23.95 27.54 -13.76
N ILE A 51 23.64 28.84 -13.89
CA ILE A 51 22.58 29.47 -13.11
C ILE A 51 21.24 28.93 -13.65
N THR A 52 20.54 28.14 -12.85
CA THR A 52 19.28 27.51 -13.24
C THR A 52 18.17 28.56 -13.28
N THR A 53 17.54 28.72 -14.44
CA THR A 53 16.36 29.56 -14.62
C THR A 53 15.09 28.78 -14.22
N PRO A 54 13.97 29.46 -13.90
CA PRO A 54 12.72 28.78 -13.59
C PRO A 54 12.23 27.79 -14.66
N ALA A 55 12.63 27.98 -15.93
CA ALA A 55 12.30 27.11 -17.04
C ALA A 55 13.09 25.77 -17.06
N ASP A 56 14.22 25.72 -16.36
CA ASP A 56 15.10 24.54 -16.26
C ASP A 56 14.65 23.60 -15.11
N ILE A 57 13.67 24.03 -14.32
CA ILE A 57 13.00 23.22 -13.29
C ILE A 57 11.89 22.43 -13.98
N GLY A 58 12.28 21.33 -14.64
CA GLY A 58 11.38 20.54 -15.49
C GLY A 58 10.20 19.87 -14.76
N ASP A 59 10.36 19.57 -13.47
CA ASP A 59 9.40 18.81 -12.66
C ASP A 59 8.89 19.67 -11.50
N THR A 60 7.91 20.53 -11.80
CA THR A 60 7.15 21.26 -10.77
C THR A 60 5.90 20.44 -10.39
N ILE A 61 5.47 20.53 -9.13
CA ILE A 61 4.27 19.84 -8.62
C ILE A 61 3.04 20.13 -9.49
N GLU A 62 2.93 21.34 -10.01
CA GLU A 62 1.86 21.78 -10.93
C GLU A 62 1.79 20.91 -12.19
N LYS A 63 2.94 20.62 -12.81
CA LYS A 63 3.03 19.77 -14.00
C LYS A 63 2.73 18.29 -13.70
N GLN A 64 2.97 17.85 -12.47
CA GLN A 64 2.60 16.49 -12.02
C GLN A 64 1.10 16.37 -11.73
N MET A 65 0.45 17.47 -11.33
CA MET A 65 -0.99 17.53 -11.12
C MET A 65 -1.79 17.82 -12.40
N GLU A 66 -1.14 18.42 -13.41
CA GLU A 66 -1.72 18.63 -14.74
C GLU A 66 -2.19 17.29 -15.33
N GLY A 67 -3.50 17.15 -15.54
CA GLY A 67 -4.13 15.93 -16.06
C GLY A 67 -4.74 15.00 -15.00
N ILE A 68 -4.37 15.08 -13.71
CA ILE A 68 -5.05 14.31 -12.65
C ILE A 68 -6.50 14.77 -12.54
N VAL A 69 -6.71 16.09 -12.54
CA VAL A 69 -8.05 16.69 -12.46
C VAL A 69 -8.93 16.22 -13.64
N GLU A 70 -8.40 16.28 -14.86
CA GLU A 70 -9.15 15.82 -16.04
C GLU A 70 -9.48 14.33 -15.99
N ASN A 71 -8.54 13.50 -15.52
CA ASN A 71 -8.76 12.07 -15.38
C ASN A 71 -9.83 11.76 -14.32
N THR A 72 -9.83 12.49 -13.20
CA THR A 72 -10.85 12.30 -12.16
C THR A 72 -12.26 12.68 -12.64
N ILE A 73 -12.37 13.76 -13.41
CA ILE A 73 -13.65 14.19 -14.00
C ILE A 73 -14.15 13.14 -15.01
N LYS A 74 -13.27 12.66 -15.90
CA LYS A 74 -13.59 11.59 -16.86
C LYS A 74 -14.02 10.30 -16.16
N GLU A 75 -13.32 9.88 -15.12
CA GLU A 75 -13.65 8.68 -14.36
C GLU A 75 -15.02 8.81 -13.66
N GLU A 76 -15.33 9.99 -13.12
CA GLU A 76 -16.63 10.25 -12.49
C GLU A 76 -17.77 10.30 -13.52
N GLU A 77 -17.54 10.89 -14.69
CA GLU A 77 -18.48 10.87 -15.82
C GLU A 77 -18.72 9.44 -16.31
N GLU A 78 -17.67 8.63 -16.46
CA GLU A 78 -17.80 7.21 -16.80
C GLU A 78 -18.56 6.40 -15.74
N LYS A 79 -18.38 6.73 -14.45
CA LYS A 79 -19.15 6.09 -13.36
C LYS A 79 -20.61 6.52 -13.37
N ARG A 80 -20.91 7.76 -13.75
CA ARG A 80 -22.28 8.26 -13.93
C ARG A 80 -22.94 7.71 -15.19
N SER A 81 -22.18 7.52 -16.28
CA SER A 81 -22.67 7.00 -17.56
C SER A 81 -22.80 5.49 -17.57
N LYS A 82 -22.07 4.77 -16.70
CA LYS A 82 -22.36 3.37 -16.38
C LYS A 82 -23.74 3.34 -15.75
N ASP A 83 -24.70 2.84 -16.51
CA ASP A 83 -26.09 2.70 -16.11
C ASP A 83 -26.16 2.16 -14.67
N VAL A 84 -26.76 2.96 -13.80
CA VAL A 84 -27.02 2.57 -12.41
C VAL A 84 -27.80 1.26 -12.47
N ASP A 85 -27.21 0.19 -11.96
CA ASP A 85 -27.83 -1.13 -11.94
C ASP A 85 -29.18 -1.04 -11.20
N ILE A 86 -30.27 -1.10 -11.96
CA ILE A 86 -31.65 -0.90 -11.47
C ILE A 86 -32.00 -1.99 -10.44
N PHE A 87 -31.32 -3.14 -10.47
CA PHE A 87 -31.50 -4.21 -9.49
C PHE A 87 -30.90 -3.84 -8.11
N ALA A 88 -29.85 -3.02 -8.08
CA ALA A 88 -29.30 -2.46 -6.84
C ALA A 88 -30.17 -1.33 -6.24
N LEU A 89 -31.03 -0.71 -7.06
CA LEU A 89 -31.99 0.34 -6.65
C LEU A 89 -33.29 -0.23 -6.08
N THR A 90 -33.38 -1.55 -5.86
CA THR A 90 -34.53 -2.13 -5.18
C THR A 90 -34.68 -1.53 -3.77
N PRO A 91 -35.91 -1.24 -3.32
CA PRO A 91 -36.12 -0.71 -1.98
C PRO A 91 -35.57 -1.71 -0.96
N MET A 92 -34.64 -1.25 -0.12
CA MET A 92 -34.07 -2.09 0.93
C MET A 92 -35.19 -2.58 1.85
N LYS A 93 -35.02 -3.79 2.41
CA LYS A 93 -35.98 -4.36 3.36
C LYS A 93 -36.23 -3.37 4.52
N PRO A 94 -37.48 -3.15 4.98
CA PRO A 94 -37.77 -2.21 6.06
C PRO A 94 -36.92 -2.41 7.34
N ASN A 95 -36.52 -3.65 7.63
CA ASN A 95 -35.73 -4.02 8.82
C ASN A 95 -34.22 -4.15 8.54
N TRP A 96 -33.71 -3.62 7.41
CA TRP A 96 -32.30 -3.76 7.03
C TRP A 96 -31.35 -3.10 8.04
N ASP A 97 -31.75 -1.94 8.56
CA ASP A 97 -31.02 -1.17 9.56
C ASP A 97 -30.94 -1.94 10.88
N LEU A 98 -32.08 -2.50 11.30
CA LEU A 98 -32.16 -3.35 12.48
C LEU A 98 -31.24 -4.57 12.36
N LYS A 99 -31.21 -5.21 11.19
CA LYS A 99 -30.31 -6.34 10.94
C LYS A 99 -28.85 -5.91 11.04
N ARG A 100 -28.48 -4.83 10.35
CA ARG A 100 -27.09 -4.31 10.34
C ARG A 100 -26.59 -3.96 11.74
N ASP A 101 -27.44 -3.36 12.56
CA ASP A 101 -27.04 -2.87 13.88
C ASP A 101 -27.08 -3.97 14.96
N ILE A 102 -27.91 -5.01 14.78
CA ILE A 102 -28.00 -6.16 15.71
C ILE A 102 -26.95 -7.24 15.40
N GLU A 103 -26.65 -7.49 14.13
CA GLU A 103 -25.71 -8.51 13.69
C GLU A 103 -24.35 -8.48 14.42
N PRO A 104 -23.66 -7.34 14.62
CA PRO A 104 -22.40 -7.30 15.37
C PRO A 104 -22.57 -7.64 16.86
N LYS A 105 -23.73 -7.35 17.45
CA LYS A 105 -24.03 -7.72 18.84
C LYS A 105 -24.31 -9.22 18.95
N LEU A 106 -25.05 -9.79 17.99
CA LEU A 106 -25.36 -11.20 17.93
C LEU A 106 -24.09 -12.04 17.73
N LEU A 107 -23.17 -11.61 16.85
CA LEU A 107 -21.88 -12.28 16.64
C LEU A 107 -21.03 -12.36 17.92
N LYS A 108 -21.01 -11.28 18.72
CA LYS A 108 -20.32 -11.27 20.02
C LYS A 108 -20.97 -12.24 21.01
N LEU A 109 -22.30 -12.27 21.04
CA LEU A 109 -23.05 -13.17 21.91
C LEU A 109 -22.87 -14.63 21.51
N GLU A 110 -23.00 -14.94 20.21
CA GLU A 110 -22.85 -16.28 19.66
C GLU A 110 -21.48 -16.89 19.98
N LYS A 111 -20.40 -16.10 19.88
CA LYS A 111 -19.06 -16.54 20.30
C LYS A 111 -19.02 -16.97 21.76
N LYS A 112 -19.62 -16.17 22.65
CA LYS A 112 -19.68 -16.48 24.09
C LYS A 112 -20.58 -17.68 24.38
N THR A 113 -21.72 -17.78 23.70
CA THR A 113 -22.63 -18.91 23.83
C THR A 113 -21.97 -20.21 23.38
N ARG A 114 -21.28 -20.21 22.24
CA ARG A 114 -20.50 -21.37 21.77
C ARG A 114 -19.41 -21.75 22.77
N ALA A 115 -18.69 -20.78 23.32
CA ALA A 115 -17.67 -21.05 24.35
C ALA A 115 -18.28 -21.64 25.63
N ALA A 116 -19.41 -21.11 26.10
CA ALA A 116 -20.13 -21.62 27.26
C ALA A 116 -20.69 -23.03 27.02
N ILE A 117 -21.19 -23.33 25.82
CA ILE A 117 -21.61 -24.68 25.42
C ILE A 117 -20.43 -25.64 25.47
N ILE A 118 -19.27 -25.26 24.94
CA ILE A 118 -18.05 -26.08 24.99
C ILE A 118 -17.62 -26.33 26.43
N GLU A 119 -17.67 -25.32 27.29
CA GLU A 119 -17.35 -25.47 28.72
C GLU A 119 -18.33 -26.39 29.43
N LEU A 120 -19.63 -26.27 29.15
CA LEU A 120 -20.66 -27.15 29.72
C LEU A 120 -20.42 -28.60 29.29
N ILE A 121 -20.17 -28.85 28.01
CA ILE A 121 -19.85 -30.18 27.50
C ILE A 121 -18.59 -30.74 28.19
N ARG A 122 -17.55 -29.92 28.38
CA ARG A 122 -16.33 -30.32 29.08
C ARG A 122 -16.57 -30.70 30.54
N ARG A 123 -17.53 -30.04 31.22
CA ARG A 123 -17.92 -30.33 32.60
C ARG A 123 -18.74 -31.62 32.71
N GLU A 124 -19.71 -31.80 31.82
CA GLU A 124 -20.62 -32.95 31.83
C GLU A 124 -19.97 -34.24 31.31
N ARG A 125 -18.98 -34.14 30.40
CA ARG A 125 -18.33 -35.29 29.77
C ARG A 125 -16.81 -35.25 29.92
N PRO A 126 -16.27 -35.40 31.14
CA PRO A 126 -14.83 -35.33 31.38
C PRO A 126 -14.08 -36.56 30.87
N HIS A 127 -14.70 -37.75 30.84
CA HIS A 127 -14.04 -39.01 30.47
C HIS A 127 -13.97 -39.27 28.96
N ASP A 128 -14.95 -38.84 28.16
CA ASP A 128 -14.94 -39.17 26.72
C ASP A 128 -14.01 -38.25 25.91
N LEU A 129 -13.63 -37.08 26.44
CA LEU A 129 -12.69 -36.17 25.77
C LEU A 129 -11.21 -36.53 26.00
N SER A 130 -10.90 -37.46 26.91
CA SER A 130 -9.53 -37.94 27.12
C SER A 130 -9.14 -39.11 26.21
N LEU A 131 -10.04 -39.55 25.31
CA LEU A 131 -9.83 -40.67 24.40
C LEU A 131 -9.74 -40.28 22.92
N ALA A 132 -9.65 -38.99 22.60
CA ALA A 132 -9.46 -38.48 21.24
C ALA A 132 -8.18 -37.66 21.10
#